data_AF-N6UKT3-F1
#
_entry.id   AF-N6UKT3-F1
#
_cell.length_a   1.000
_cell.length_b   1.000
_cell.length_c   1.000
_cell.angle_alpha   90.00
_cell.angle_beta   90.00
_cell.angle_gamma   90.00
#
_symmetry.space_group_name_H-M   'P 1'
#
loop_
_entity.id
_entity.type
_entity.pdbx_description
1 polymer ?
#
loop_
_entity_poly.entity_id
_entity_poly.type
_entity_poly.pdbx_seq_one_letter_code
_entity_poly.pdbx_strand_id
1 'polypeptide(L)'
;MDRKNVFIDLTHKVKIKGKALINLVYAPTEDEGIKPNTPDINIDGTDEVDGKQDLQTPEQIIETLDGSAKLWVGKDYVNFIVKDFTNLDLPFDDFIDRSSTPRMPWHDVGLCIHGEAARDVARHFIQRWNATKLEKAKGNAIYPYLLPKAYNDFKTMSINFPNSTHKVTCQFLKFSFVLSRDIVINPTQPG
;
A
#
# COMPACT_ATOMS: atom_id res chain seq x y z
N MET A 1 29.40 22.34 7.83
CA MET A 1 28.99 21.18 8.66
C MET A 1 27.56 20.74 8.29
N ASP A 2 27.12 20.91 7.02
CA ASP A 2 25.69 21.11 6.74
C ASP A 2 25.03 20.04 5.86
N ARG A 3 25.78 19.04 5.37
CA ARG A 3 25.21 17.98 4.51
C ARG A 3 24.48 16.88 5.30
N LYS A 4 24.77 16.73 6.60
CA LYS A 4 24.15 15.68 7.45
C LYS A 4 22.70 16.02 7.82
N ASN A 5 22.39 17.31 8.00
CA ASN A 5 21.05 17.76 8.41
C ASN A 5 20.02 17.63 7.27
N VAL A 6 20.45 17.80 6.02
CA VAL A 6 19.59 17.67 4.83
C VAL A 6 19.14 16.23 4.61
N PHE A 7 20.03 15.25 4.84
CA PHE A 7 19.69 13.83 4.71
C PHE A 7 18.71 13.38 5.81
N ILE A 8 18.88 13.85 7.04
CA ILE A 8 17.97 13.53 8.14
C ILE A 8 16.57 14.11 7.87
N ASP A 9 16.47 15.36 7.40
CA ASP A 9 15.18 15.97 7.04
C ASP A 9 14.50 15.25 5.85
N LEU A 10 15.28 14.79 4.87
CA LEU A 10 14.76 14.03 3.74
C LEU A 10 14.23 12.65 4.17
N THR A 11 14.98 11.92 5.01
CA THR A 11 14.54 10.62 5.56
C THR A 11 13.28 10.76 6.42
N HIS A 12 13.19 11.82 7.22
CA HIS A 12 12.01 12.10 8.04
C HIS A 12 10.77 12.45 7.18
N LYS A 13 10.94 13.27 6.13
CA LYS A 13 9.87 13.59 5.17
C LYS A 13 9.37 12.37 4.39
N VAL A 14 10.28 11.46 4.01
CA VAL A 14 9.92 10.20 3.33
C VAL A 14 9.13 9.29 4.28
N LYS A 15 9.55 9.18 5.54
CA LYS A 15 8.87 8.37 6.57
C LYS A 15 7.45 8.87 6.89
N ILE A 16 7.27 10.18 6.99
CA ILE A 16 5.95 10.79 7.20
C ILE A 16 5.02 10.57 6.00
N LYS A 17 5.52 10.75 4.77
CA LYS A 17 4.72 10.53 3.55
C LYS A 17 4.35 9.05 3.34
N GLY A 18 5.25 8.13 3.71
CA GLY A 18 4.96 6.70 3.71
C GLY A 18 3.83 6.34 4.68
N LYS A 19 3.89 6.84 5.92
CA LYS A 19 2.81 6.65 6.91
C LYS A 19 1.46 7.23 6.45
N ALA A 20 1.48 8.40 5.81
CA ALA A 20 0.26 9.02 5.30
C ALA A 20 -0.38 8.24 4.13
N LEU A 21 0.44 7.62 3.26
CA LEU A 21 -0.06 6.76 2.19
C LEU A 21 -0.69 5.47 2.73
N ILE A 22 -0.08 4.87 3.76
CA ILE A 22 -0.62 3.67 4.40
C ILE A 22 -1.95 3.97 5.09
N ASN A 23 -2.04 5.08 5.84
CA ASN A 23 -3.30 5.50 6.46
C ASN A 23 -4.39 5.94 5.46
N LEU A 24 -4.04 6.18 4.19
CA LEU A 24 -5.02 6.45 3.13
C LEU A 24 -5.61 5.17 2.54
N VAL A 25 -4.90 4.03 2.68
CA VAL A 25 -5.30 2.72 2.17
C VAL A 25 -6.13 1.95 3.20
N TYR A 26 -5.97 2.23 4.50
CA TYR A 26 -6.76 1.63 5.58
C TYR A 26 -7.85 2.57 6.09
N ALA A 27 -9.08 2.06 6.22
CA ALA A 27 -10.20 2.81 6.79
C ALA A 27 -10.06 2.91 8.33
N PRO A 28 -10.36 4.07 8.96
CA PRO A 28 -10.27 4.24 10.41
C PRO A 28 -11.58 3.77 11.06
N THR A 29 -11.74 2.47 11.20
CA THR A 29 -12.69 1.79 12.10
C THR A 29 -11.97 0.50 12.45
N GLU A 30 -11.36 0.31 13.62
CA GLU A 30 -11.95 0.35 14.94
C GLU A 30 -10.81 0.63 15.95
N ASP A 31 -10.86 1.76 16.64
CA ASP A 31 -10.07 2.00 17.86
C ASP A 31 -11.11 2.18 18.97
N GLU A 32 -11.70 1.08 19.42
CA GLU A 32 -12.48 1.04 20.64
C GLU A 32 -11.89 -0.01 21.57
N GLY A 33 -11.47 0.50 22.73
CA GLY A 33 -10.53 -0.16 23.61
C GLY A 33 -11.09 -1.39 24.30
N ILE A 34 -10.26 -2.44 24.33
CA ILE A 34 -10.36 -3.51 25.31
C ILE A 34 -9.05 -3.51 26.09
N LYS A 35 -9.11 -3.09 27.36
CA LYS A 35 -8.03 -3.29 28.33
C LYS A 35 -8.09 -4.75 28.81
N PRO A 36 -7.10 -5.61 28.57
CA PRO A 36 -7.07 -6.91 29.23
C PRO A 36 -6.51 -6.74 30.64
N ASN A 37 -7.39 -6.89 31.64
CA ASN A 37 -6.99 -7.33 32.97
C ASN A 37 -6.66 -8.82 32.90
N THR A 38 -5.42 -9.25 33.18
CA THR A 38 -5.07 -10.55 33.81
C THR A 38 -3.53 -10.66 34.01
N PRO A 39 -3.05 -11.50 34.95
CA PRO A 39 -2.16 -11.12 36.03
C PRO A 39 -0.67 -11.28 35.74
N ASP A 40 0.13 -10.62 36.58
CA ASP A 40 1.59 -10.59 36.61
C ASP A 40 2.21 -11.99 36.52
N ILE A 41 2.88 -12.28 35.41
CA ILE A 41 3.85 -13.37 35.32
C ILE A 41 5.22 -12.72 35.31
N ASN A 42 5.87 -12.70 36.47
CA ASN A 42 7.28 -12.38 36.60
C ASN A 42 8.07 -13.39 35.76
N ILE A 43 8.73 -12.94 34.69
CA ILE A 43 9.87 -13.64 34.11
C ILE A 43 11.06 -12.72 34.30
N ASP A 44 11.84 -13.12 35.29
CA ASP A 44 13.13 -12.58 35.70
C ASP A 44 14.09 -12.55 34.50
N GLY A 45 14.87 -11.46 34.43
CA GLY A 45 15.76 -11.19 33.31
C GLY A 45 16.97 -12.11 33.31
N THR A 46 17.43 -12.44 32.10
CA THR A 46 18.86 -12.49 31.79
C THR A 46 19.06 -11.86 30.42
N ASP A 47 19.68 -10.69 30.44
CA ASP A 47 20.28 -10.05 29.28
C ASP A 47 21.55 -10.81 28.84
N GLU A 48 21.97 -10.52 27.60
CA GLU A 48 23.21 -10.88 26.89
C GLU A 48 23.18 -12.15 26.02
N VAL A 49 23.11 -11.95 24.69
CA VAL A 49 24.22 -12.10 23.72
C VAL A 49 23.81 -11.28 22.48
N ASP A 50 24.40 -10.10 22.29
CA ASP A 50 25.45 -9.80 21.29
C ASP A 50 25.04 -9.99 19.82
N GLY A 51 25.32 -8.97 19.02
CA GLY A 51 25.09 -8.98 17.58
C GLY A 51 24.44 -7.70 17.10
N LYS A 52 25.27 -6.74 16.67
CA LYS A 52 24.92 -5.92 15.50
C LYS A 52 24.29 -6.86 14.48
N GLN A 53 22.99 -6.75 14.23
CA GLN A 53 22.45 -7.31 13.02
C GLN A 53 23.01 -6.45 11.90
N ASP A 54 24.15 -6.89 11.37
CA ASP A 54 24.66 -6.45 10.09
C ASP A 54 23.48 -6.42 9.12
N LEU A 55 23.39 -5.38 8.28
CA LEU A 55 22.33 -5.24 7.28
C LEU A 55 22.37 -6.49 6.38
N GLN A 56 21.59 -7.50 6.73
CA GLN A 56 21.52 -8.76 6.02
C GLN A 56 20.93 -8.46 4.65
N THR A 57 21.63 -8.87 3.60
CA THR A 57 21.07 -8.75 2.26
C THR A 57 19.90 -9.74 2.13
N PRO A 58 18.88 -9.46 1.29
CA PRO A 58 17.73 -10.35 1.13
C PRO A 58 18.12 -11.80 0.83
N GLU A 59 19.23 -11.99 0.11
CA GLU A 59 19.78 -13.29 -0.26
C GLU A 59 20.24 -14.09 0.95
N GLN A 60 20.91 -13.45 1.92
CA GLN A 60 21.38 -14.08 3.15
C GLN A 60 20.20 -14.57 3.99
N ILE A 61 19.11 -13.82 4.02
CA ILE A 61 17.90 -14.18 4.77
C ILE A 61 17.21 -15.38 4.09
N ILE A 62 17.11 -15.38 2.76
CA ILE A 62 16.53 -16.49 2.01
C ILE A 62 17.30 -17.80 2.24
N GLU A 63 18.62 -17.74 2.40
CA GLU A 63 19.44 -18.91 2.72
C GLU A 63 19.13 -19.51 4.10
N THR A 64 18.75 -18.67 5.08
CA THR A 64 18.38 -19.13 6.44
C THR A 64 16.98 -19.72 6.54
N LEU A 65 16.11 -19.47 5.56
CA LEU A 65 14.73 -19.96 5.53
C LEU A 65 14.66 -21.36 4.91
N ASP A 66 13.68 -22.17 5.31
CA ASP A 66 13.50 -23.52 4.76
C ASP A 66 12.21 -23.66 3.92
N GLY A 67 12.30 -24.47 2.86
CA GLY A 67 11.15 -24.87 2.05
C GLY A 67 10.35 -23.68 1.49
N SER A 68 9.03 -23.71 1.70
CA SER A 68 8.11 -22.67 1.21
C SER A 68 8.25 -21.33 1.94
N ALA A 69 8.94 -21.27 3.08
CA ALA A 69 9.18 -20.02 3.80
C ALA A 69 10.02 -19.03 2.97
N LYS A 70 10.87 -19.54 2.05
CA LYS A 70 11.66 -18.75 1.11
C LYS A 70 10.82 -17.90 0.15
N LEU A 71 9.53 -18.22 -0.04
CA LEU A 71 8.64 -17.49 -0.94
C LEU A 71 8.13 -16.17 -0.35
N TRP A 72 8.13 -16.04 0.98
CA TRP A 72 7.57 -14.89 1.70
C TRP A 72 8.58 -14.42 2.74
N VAL A 73 9.40 -13.44 2.39
CA VAL A 73 10.54 -13.00 3.23
C VAL A 73 10.11 -11.84 4.14
N GLY A 74 10.51 -11.89 5.41
CA GLY A 74 10.20 -10.84 6.37
C GLY A 74 8.69 -10.60 6.46
N LYS A 75 8.31 -9.35 6.25
CA LYS A 75 6.92 -8.90 6.34
C LYS A 75 5.96 -9.44 5.29
N ASP A 76 6.43 -10.12 4.25
CA ASP A 76 5.54 -10.84 3.35
C ASP A 76 4.93 -12.10 4.01
N TYR A 77 5.53 -12.60 5.09
CA TYR A 77 4.93 -13.69 5.87
C TYR A 77 3.89 -13.13 6.84
N VAL A 78 2.64 -13.14 6.41
CA VAL A 78 1.53 -12.48 7.14
C VAL A 78 0.45 -13.43 7.59
N ASN A 79 -0.14 -13.11 8.74
CA ASN A 79 -1.41 -13.65 9.19
C ASN A 79 -2.22 -12.53 9.87
N PHE A 80 -3.11 -11.89 9.11
CA PHE A 80 -3.88 -10.72 9.55
C PHE A 80 -4.91 -11.04 10.65
N ILE A 81 -5.19 -12.32 10.92
CA ILE A 81 -6.05 -12.72 12.04
C ILE A 81 -5.25 -12.69 13.35
N VAL A 82 -3.97 -13.04 13.29
CA VAL A 82 -3.13 -13.22 14.48
C VAL A 82 -2.44 -11.93 14.88
N LYS A 83 -1.90 -11.18 13.92
CA LYS A 83 -1.14 -9.96 14.22
C LYS A 83 -1.10 -9.00 13.03
N ASP A 84 -1.24 -7.71 13.33
CA ASP A 84 -1.05 -6.63 12.38
C ASP A 84 0.42 -6.24 12.20
N PHE A 85 0.69 -5.50 11.12
CA PHE A 85 2.03 -5.05 10.81
C PHE A 85 2.61 -4.18 11.93
N THR A 86 3.87 -4.46 12.26
CA THR A 86 4.66 -3.67 13.21
C THR A 86 6.01 -3.27 12.59
N ASN A 87 6.59 -2.17 13.05
CA ASN A 87 7.96 -1.73 12.69
C ASN A 87 8.27 -1.64 11.19
N LEU A 88 7.34 -1.19 10.34
CA LEU A 88 7.42 -1.17 8.85
C LEU A 88 8.73 -0.65 8.22
N ASP A 89 9.57 0.06 8.97
CA ASP A 89 10.91 0.48 8.54
C ASP A 89 11.90 -0.69 8.37
N LEU A 90 11.60 -1.87 8.93
CA LEU A 90 12.40 -3.09 8.87
C LEU A 90 11.66 -4.14 7.99
N PRO A 91 11.80 -4.11 6.66
CA PRO A 91 10.97 -4.93 5.76
C PRO A 91 11.29 -6.43 5.83
N PHE A 92 12.53 -6.78 6.16
CA PHE A 92 13.00 -8.16 6.18
C PHE A 92 12.85 -8.85 7.54
N ASP A 93 12.44 -8.10 8.56
CA ASP A 93 12.21 -8.65 9.89
C ASP A 93 10.82 -9.28 9.95
N ASP A 94 10.80 -10.53 10.39
CA ASP A 94 9.58 -11.23 10.72
C ASP A 94 8.95 -10.62 11.97
N PHE A 95 7.65 -10.36 11.90
CA PHE A 95 6.86 -9.89 13.04
C PHE A 95 6.01 -11.00 13.66
N ILE A 96 5.96 -12.16 13.00
CA ILE A 96 5.25 -13.39 13.40
C ILE A 96 6.27 -14.52 13.39
N ASP A 97 6.26 -15.34 14.43
CA ASP A 97 7.08 -16.56 14.47
C ASP A 97 6.50 -17.63 13.53
N ARG A 98 7.29 -18.00 12.52
CA ARG A 98 6.93 -18.94 11.47
C ARG A 98 6.82 -20.39 11.96
N SER A 99 7.45 -20.71 13.10
CA SER A 99 7.45 -22.08 13.64
C SER A 99 6.15 -22.41 14.36
N SER A 100 5.52 -21.41 14.98
CA SER A 100 4.27 -21.55 15.73
C SER A 100 3.03 -21.15 14.91
N THR A 101 3.15 -20.12 14.07
CA THR A 101 1.99 -19.54 13.38
C THR A 101 2.12 -19.70 11.87
N PRO A 102 1.25 -20.48 11.22
CA PRO A 102 1.23 -20.53 9.77
C PRO A 102 0.74 -19.21 9.17
N ARG A 103 1.27 -18.86 8.00
CA ARG A 103 0.74 -17.73 7.21
C ARG A 103 -0.73 -17.94 6.86
N MET A 104 -1.45 -16.84 6.70
CA MET A 104 -2.78 -16.86 6.12
C MET A 104 -2.67 -16.92 4.58
N PRO A 105 -3.26 -17.92 3.90
CA PRO A 105 -3.25 -17.97 2.45
C PRO A 105 -4.09 -16.83 1.85
N TRP A 106 -3.70 -16.37 0.67
CA TRP A 106 -4.43 -15.35 -0.09
C TRP A 106 -4.99 -15.99 -1.36
N HIS A 107 -6.31 -15.89 -1.55
CA HIS A 107 -6.99 -16.39 -2.75
C HIS A 107 -7.66 -15.21 -3.47
N ASP A 108 -7.29 -14.98 -4.73
CA ASP A 108 -7.70 -13.81 -5.49
C ASP A 108 -7.80 -14.13 -6.99
N VAL A 109 -8.52 -13.29 -7.73
CA VAL A 109 -8.69 -13.37 -9.17
C VAL A 109 -8.25 -12.06 -9.81
N GLY A 110 -7.20 -12.14 -10.62
CA GLY A 110 -6.72 -11.02 -11.44
C GLY A 110 -7.12 -11.17 -12.91
N LEU A 111 -7.21 -10.05 -13.62
CA LEU A 111 -7.41 -10.02 -15.07
C LEU A 111 -6.51 -8.96 -15.71
N CYS A 112 -6.11 -9.22 -16.96
CA CYS A 112 -5.35 -8.28 -17.77
C CYS A 112 -6.16 -7.92 -19.02
N ILE A 113 -6.38 -6.63 -19.26
CA ILE A 113 -7.12 -6.13 -20.42
C ILE A 113 -6.16 -5.39 -21.34
N HIS A 114 -6.29 -5.64 -22.64
CA HIS A 114 -5.55 -4.94 -23.68
C HIS A 114 -6.50 -4.20 -24.62
N GLY A 115 -6.00 -3.12 -25.25
CA GLY A 115 -6.75 -2.38 -26.27
C GLY A 115 -7.66 -1.29 -25.70
N GLU A 116 -8.88 -1.17 -26.25
CA GLU A 116 -9.78 -0.05 -25.98
C GLU A 116 -10.30 -0.02 -24.54
N ALA A 117 -10.69 -1.18 -23.99
CA ALA A 117 -11.19 -1.25 -22.62
C ALA A 117 -10.12 -0.88 -21.58
N ALA A 118 -8.83 -1.15 -21.84
CA ALA A 118 -7.75 -0.66 -20.99
C ALA A 118 -7.68 0.88 -20.95
N ARG A 119 -8.16 1.56 -22.00
CA ARG A 119 -8.25 3.02 -22.04
C ARG A 119 -9.40 3.56 -21.22
N ASP A 120 -10.50 2.82 -21.08
CA ASP A 120 -11.58 3.20 -20.18
C ASP A 120 -11.08 3.20 -18.72
N VAL A 121 -10.29 2.19 -18.35
CA VAL A 121 -9.58 2.14 -17.07
C VAL A 121 -8.63 3.33 -16.94
N ALA A 122 -7.83 3.63 -17.96
CA ALA A 122 -6.90 4.76 -17.94
C ALA A 122 -7.62 6.12 -17.82
N ARG A 123 -8.76 6.31 -18.51
CA ARG A 123 -9.61 7.51 -18.37
C ARG A 123 -10.09 7.68 -16.93
N HIS A 124 -10.53 6.60 -16.30
CA HIS A 124 -10.94 6.65 -14.91
C HIS A 124 -9.79 7.08 -13.99
N PHE A 125 -8.58 6.54 -14.19
CA PHE A 125 -7.39 6.96 -13.46
C PHE A 125 -7.08 8.46 -13.66
N ILE A 126 -7.06 8.93 -14.92
CA ILE A 126 -6.79 10.33 -15.27
C ILE A 126 -7.78 11.27 -14.59
N GLN A 127 -9.06 10.92 -14.57
CA GLN A 127 -10.09 11.69 -13.89
C GLN A 127 -9.78 11.83 -12.39
N ARG A 128 -9.47 10.73 -11.70
CA ARG A 128 -9.15 10.75 -10.26
C ARG A 128 -7.84 11.48 -9.96
N TRP A 129 -6.83 11.30 -10.80
CA TRP A 129 -5.55 12.00 -10.67
C TRP A 129 -5.73 13.52 -10.79
N ASN A 130 -6.41 13.98 -11.84
CA ASN A 130 -6.62 15.41 -12.07
C ASN A 130 -7.50 16.05 -10.98
N ALA A 131 -8.52 15.33 -10.48
CA ALA A 131 -9.33 15.78 -9.36
C ALA A 131 -8.51 15.92 -8.06
N THR A 132 -7.72 14.89 -7.72
CA THR A 132 -6.85 14.91 -6.54
C THR A 132 -5.79 16.01 -6.65
N LYS A 133 -5.20 16.18 -7.83
CA LYS A 133 -4.26 17.27 -8.10
C LYS A 133 -4.94 18.63 -7.91
N LEU A 134 -6.14 18.82 -8.45
CA LEU A 134 -6.87 20.08 -8.30
C LEU A 134 -7.13 20.41 -6.82
N GLU A 135 -7.48 19.41 -6.02
CA GLU A 135 -7.79 19.59 -4.60
C GLU A 135 -6.55 19.79 -3.72
N LYS A 136 -5.48 18.99 -3.93
CA LYS A 136 -4.34 18.92 -3.00
C LYS A 136 -3.04 19.51 -3.53
N ALA A 137 -2.91 19.69 -4.85
CA ALA A 137 -1.62 19.98 -5.49
C ALA A 137 -1.75 20.86 -6.75
N LYS A 138 -2.72 21.79 -6.76
CA LYS A 138 -3.07 22.61 -7.93
C LYS A 138 -1.85 23.35 -8.49
N GLY A 139 -1.09 24.02 -7.62
CA GLY A 139 0.09 24.80 -7.98
C GLY A 139 1.40 24.00 -8.10
N ASN A 140 1.41 22.71 -7.81
CA ASN A 140 2.65 21.92 -7.85
C ASN A 140 2.90 21.39 -9.26
N ALA A 141 3.92 21.93 -9.94
CA ALA A 141 4.30 21.53 -11.30
C ALA A 141 4.90 20.13 -11.41
N ILE A 142 5.40 19.54 -10.31
CA ILE A 142 5.96 18.17 -10.29
C ILE A 142 4.89 17.13 -10.62
N TYR A 143 3.64 17.41 -10.29
CA TYR A 143 2.49 16.57 -10.62
C TYR A 143 1.79 17.15 -11.85
N PRO A 144 2.00 16.63 -13.08
CA PRO A 144 1.34 17.16 -14.27
C PRO A 144 -0.15 16.80 -14.29
N TYR A 145 -0.96 17.60 -14.99
CA TYR A 145 -2.29 17.13 -15.40
C TYR A 145 -2.16 16.08 -16.49
N LEU A 146 -2.99 15.05 -16.43
CA LEU A 146 -2.98 13.97 -17.40
C LEU A 146 -4.10 14.16 -18.42
N LEU A 147 -3.85 13.75 -19.66
CA LEU A 147 -4.82 13.80 -20.75
C LEU A 147 -5.07 12.39 -21.29
N PRO A 148 -6.34 12.04 -21.58
CA PRO A 148 -6.66 10.74 -22.16
C PRO A 148 -6.13 10.65 -23.59
N LYS A 149 -5.68 9.45 -23.98
CA LYS A 149 -5.31 9.17 -25.38
C LYS A 149 -6.56 9.14 -26.26
N ALA A 150 -6.47 9.73 -27.45
CA ALA A 150 -7.54 9.73 -28.44
C ALA A 150 -7.84 8.31 -28.95
N TYR A 151 -9.12 8.01 -29.23
CA TYR A 151 -9.56 6.69 -29.72
C TYR A 151 -9.12 6.41 -31.16
N ASN A 152 -9.09 7.42 -32.04
CA ASN A 152 -8.92 7.18 -33.48
C ASN A 152 -7.46 6.98 -33.91
N ASP A 153 -6.50 7.42 -33.10
CA ASP A 153 -5.12 7.59 -33.54
C ASP A 153 -4.15 7.00 -32.53
N PHE A 154 -4.19 5.67 -32.39
CA PHE A 154 -3.27 4.98 -31.50
C PHE A 154 -2.74 3.66 -32.02
N LYS A 155 -1.43 3.51 -31.89
CA LYS A 155 -0.75 2.23 -32.01
C LYS A 155 -0.79 1.53 -30.66
N THR A 156 -1.46 0.38 -30.59
CA THR A 156 -1.24 -0.55 -29.47
C THR A 156 0.21 -1.03 -29.53
N MET A 157 0.89 -1.04 -28.39
CA MET A 157 2.17 -1.74 -28.32
C MET A 157 1.89 -3.23 -28.49
N SER A 158 2.67 -3.89 -29.34
CA SER A 158 2.65 -5.35 -29.41
C SER A 158 3.24 -5.88 -28.11
N ILE A 159 2.39 -6.52 -27.30
CA ILE A 159 2.78 -7.13 -26.04
C ILE A 159 2.60 -8.64 -26.22
N ASN A 160 3.65 -9.40 -25.94
CA ASN A 160 3.57 -10.85 -25.86
C ASN A 160 3.14 -11.21 -24.44
N PHE A 161 1.93 -11.74 -24.31
CA PHE A 161 1.44 -12.22 -23.03
C PHE A 161 2.03 -13.61 -22.76
N PRO A 162 2.54 -13.87 -21.53
CA PRO A 162 3.12 -15.17 -21.18
C PRO A 162 2.07 -16.28 -21.09
N ASN A 163 0.79 -15.91 -20.88
CA ASN A 163 -0.32 -16.83 -20.67
C ASN A 163 -1.31 -16.79 -21.85
N SER A 164 -2.17 -17.81 -21.94
CA SER A 164 -3.27 -17.86 -22.91
C SER A 164 -4.15 -16.62 -22.82
N THR A 165 -4.33 -15.94 -23.95
CA THR A 165 -5.20 -14.77 -24.08
C THR A 165 -6.43 -15.10 -24.90
N HIS A 166 -7.58 -14.60 -24.47
CA HIS A 166 -8.85 -14.78 -25.17
C HIS A 166 -9.36 -13.43 -25.70
N LYS A 167 -9.82 -13.41 -26.95
CA LYS A 167 -10.52 -12.24 -27.50
C LYS A 167 -11.96 -12.25 -26.98
N VAL A 168 -12.30 -11.25 -26.20
CA VAL A 168 -13.63 -11.11 -25.58
C VAL A 168 -14.12 -9.68 -25.70
N THR A 169 -15.44 -9.51 -25.75
CA THR A 169 -16.07 -8.21 -25.55
C THR A 169 -16.06 -7.90 -24.05
N CYS A 170 -15.58 -6.73 -23.67
CA CYS A 170 -15.52 -6.31 -22.28
C CYS A 170 -16.06 -4.89 -22.13
N GLN A 171 -16.70 -4.63 -20.99
CA GLN A 171 -17.20 -3.32 -20.63
C GLN A 171 -16.66 -2.94 -19.26
N PHE A 172 -16.02 -1.78 -19.16
CA PHE A 172 -15.56 -1.26 -17.89
C PHE A 172 -16.73 -0.64 -17.11
N LEU A 173 -16.96 -1.11 -15.89
CA LEU A 173 -17.93 -0.59 -14.96
C LEU A 173 -17.19 0.03 -13.77
N LYS A 174 -17.62 1.20 -13.32
CA LYS A 174 -17.05 1.88 -12.16
C LYS A 174 -18.14 2.41 -11.24
N PHE A 175 -17.80 2.48 -9.97
CA PHE A 175 -18.57 3.20 -8.97
C PHE A 175 -17.79 4.46 -8.56
N SER A 176 -18.43 5.63 -8.65
CA SER A 176 -17.75 6.91 -8.40
C SER A 176 -18.74 7.89 -7.79
N PHE A 177 -18.37 8.47 -6.66
CA PHE A 177 -19.09 9.58 -6.03
C PHE A 177 -18.28 10.86 -6.08
N VAL A 178 -18.98 11.99 -6.13
CA VAL A 178 -18.38 13.29 -5.83
C VAL A 178 -18.49 13.49 -4.32
N LEU A 179 -17.37 13.47 -3.61
CA LEU A 179 -17.33 13.97 -2.24
C LEU A 179 -17.45 15.50 -2.32
N SER A 180 -18.67 16.01 -2.44
CA SER A 180 -18.91 17.45 -2.27
C SER A 180 -18.62 17.77 -0.80
N ARG A 181 -17.64 18.64 -0.56
CA ARG A 181 -17.41 19.23 0.76
C ARG A 181 -18.39 20.37 1.08
N ASP A 182 -19.31 20.68 0.17
CA ASP A 182 -20.23 21.80 0.32
C ASP A 182 -21.65 21.27 0.63
N ILE A 183 -21.86 20.80 1.86
CA ILE A 183 -23.19 20.85 2.48
C ILE A 183 -23.36 22.31 2.94
N VAL A 184 -23.88 23.16 2.06
CA VAL A 184 -24.37 24.48 2.46
C VAL A 184 -25.73 24.25 3.12
N ILE A 185 -25.74 24.16 4.45
CA ILE A 185 -26.98 24.27 5.23
C ILE A 185 -27.38 25.74 5.17
N ASN A 186 -28.28 26.11 4.26
CA ASN A 186 -28.88 27.43 4.27
C ASN A 186 -29.71 27.58 5.56
N PRO A 187 -29.46 28.59 6.41
CA PRO A 187 -30.32 28.84 7.55
C PRO A 187 -31.70 29.26 7.04
N THR A 188 -32.73 28.51 7.40
CA THR A 188 -34.13 28.90 7.25
C THR A 188 -34.34 30.24 7.95
N GLN A 189 -34.75 31.25 7.19
CA GLN A 189 -35.14 32.55 7.73
C GLN A 189 -36.36 32.35 8.64
N PRO A 190 -36.39 32.92 9.86
CA PRO A 190 -37.60 32.91 10.68
C PRO A 190 -38.65 33.84 10.07
N GLY A 191 -39.86 33.31 9.90
CA GLY A 191 -41.06 34.07 9.51
C GLY A 191 -41.72 34.75 10.69
#